data_AF-A0A1E1WN66-F1
#
_entry.id   AF-A0A1E1WN66-F1
#
_cell.length_a   1.000
_cell.length_b   1.000
_cell.length_c   1.000
_cell.angle_alpha   90.00
_cell.angle_beta   90.00
_cell.angle_gamma   90.00
#
_symmetry.space_group_name_H-M   'P 1'
#
loop_
_entity.id
_entity.type
_entity.pdbx_description
1 polymer ?
#
loop_
_entity_poly.entity_id
_entity_poly.type
_entity_poly.pdbx_seq_one_letter_code
_entity_poly.pdbx_strand_id
1 'polypeptide(L)'
;MNEKKLVQNFKSYINVSAVNNGDKNGSVPEVKPKLLNGELVVGAAHSVVMLTPLSEYDRGRFGSLFVTNYKLSFVPLESPHNDEYSQRNNLLGTYDVPLTGVQA
;
A
#
# COMPACT_ATOMS: atom_id res chain seq x y z
N MET A 1 -40.88 20.72 24.69
CA MET A 1 -39.53 20.84 24.09
C MET A 1 -39.55 20.05 22.79
N ASN A 2 -39.25 20.68 21.64
CA ASN A 2 -39.29 20.01 20.34
C ASN A 2 -37.97 19.30 20.07
N GLU A 3 -38.03 17.99 19.92
CA GLU A 3 -36.90 17.15 19.56
C GLU A 3 -36.62 17.32 18.06
N LYS A 4 -35.47 17.91 17.72
CA LYS A 4 -35.05 18.08 16.33
C LYS A 4 -34.66 16.70 15.79
N LYS A 5 -35.54 16.10 14.99
CA LYS A 5 -35.28 14.87 14.25
C LYS A 5 -34.06 15.07 13.34
N LEU A 6 -32.98 14.36 13.62
CA LEU A 6 -31.76 14.39 12.81
C LEU A 6 -32.08 13.78 11.43
N VAL A 7 -32.24 14.63 10.42
CA VAL A 7 -32.45 14.17 9.04
C VAL A 7 -31.09 13.83 8.46
N GLN A 8 -30.79 12.54 8.28
CA GLN A 8 -29.62 12.10 7.54
C GLN A 8 -29.83 12.36 6.04
N ASN A 9 -29.18 13.42 5.52
CA ASN A 9 -29.22 13.82 4.10
C ASN A 9 -28.13 13.15 3.23
N PHE A 10 -27.45 12.12 3.74
CA PHE A 10 -26.39 11.44 2.99
C PHE A 10 -26.96 10.24 2.23
N LYS A 11 -26.78 10.21 0.91
CA LYS A 11 -27.13 9.07 0.04
C LYS A 11 -25.83 8.43 -0.46
N SER A 12 -25.48 7.27 0.08
CA SER A 12 -24.37 6.45 -0.44
C SER A 12 -24.79 5.80 -1.76
N TYR A 13 -23.94 5.89 -2.79
CA TYR A 13 -24.08 5.15 -4.05
C TYR A 13 -23.22 3.88 -4.07
N ILE A 14 -22.54 3.57 -2.97
CA ILE A 14 -21.72 2.37 -2.82
C ILE A 14 -22.53 1.38 -1.97
N ASN A 15 -22.79 0.20 -2.53
CA ASN A 15 -23.48 -0.88 -1.84
C ASN A 15 -22.48 -1.58 -0.92
N VAL A 16 -22.30 -1.05 0.29
CA VAL A 16 -21.54 -1.71 1.36
C VAL A 16 -22.47 -2.71 2.04
N SER A 17 -22.40 -3.97 1.61
CA SER A 17 -23.00 -5.07 2.35
C SER A 17 -22.41 -5.10 3.76
N ALA A 18 -23.26 -4.97 4.78
CA ALA A 18 -22.86 -5.05 6.17
C ALA A 18 -22.35 -6.48 6.46
N VAL A 19 -21.04 -6.67 6.34
CA VAL A 19 -20.36 -7.87 6.83
C VAL A 19 -20.35 -7.74 8.35
N ASN A 20 -21.30 -8.41 8.99
CA ASN A 20 -21.21 -8.75 10.40
C ASN A 20 -19.97 -9.63 10.57
N ASN A 21 -18.87 -9.04 11.02
CA ASN A 21 -17.85 -9.61 11.90
C ASN A 21 -16.71 -8.61 12.02
N GLY A 22 -16.58 -7.93 13.16
CA GLY A 22 -15.33 -7.45 13.79
C GLY A 22 -14.26 -6.66 13.01
N ASP A 23 -14.40 -6.43 11.72
CA ASP A 23 -13.34 -5.97 10.85
C ASP A 23 -13.40 -4.46 10.68
N LYS A 24 -12.27 -3.82 10.96
CA LYS A 24 -12.12 -2.38 11.06
C LYS A 24 -12.59 -1.69 9.77
N ASN A 25 -13.69 -0.96 9.90
CA ASN A 25 -14.28 -0.05 8.92
C ASN A 25 -13.25 0.64 8.01
N GLY A 26 -13.26 0.34 6.71
CA GLY A 26 -12.66 1.17 5.65
C GLY A 26 -11.15 1.44 5.74
N SER A 27 -10.41 0.78 6.64
CA SER A 27 -8.97 0.97 6.74
C SER A 27 -8.28 0.25 5.60
N VAL A 28 -7.45 0.98 4.84
CA VAL A 28 -6.53 0.38 3.86
C VAL A 28 -5.72 -0.72 4.58
N PRO A 29 -5.59 -1.93 4.00
CA PRO A 29 -4.82 -3.01 4.60
C PRO A 29 -3.44 -2.54 5.06
N GLU A 30 -3.09 -2.83 6.30
CA GLU A 30 -1.80 -2.43 6.87
C GLU A 30 -0.68 -3.29 6.27
N VAL A 31 0.04 -2.72 5.30
CA VAL A 31 1.23 -3.35 4.69
C VAL A 31 2.50 -2.87 5.37
N LYS A 32 3.54 -3.72 5.38
CA LYS A 32 4.85 -3.41 5.98
C LYS A 32 5.99 -3.89 5.07
N PRO A 33 7.12 -3.16 5.01
CA PRO A 33 8.28 -3.61 4.27
C PRO A 33 8.99 -4.74 5.02
N LYS A 34 9.71 -5.59 4.27
CA LYS A 34 10.64 -6.56 4.86
C LYS A 34 11.95 -5.85 5.21
N LEU A 35 12.24 -5.80 6.50
CA LEU A 35 13.43 -5.17 7.06
C LEU A 35 14.55 -6.18 7.31
N LEU A 36 15.79 -5.76 7.05
CA LEU A 36 17.00 -6.45 7.50
C LEU A 36 17.26 -6.16 8.99
N ASN A 37 18.15 -6.94 9.61
CA ASN A 37 18.55 -6.67 10.98
C ASN A 37 19.23 -5.29 11.09
N GLY A 38 18.72 -4.42 11.96
CA GLY A 38 19.19 -3.04 12.12
C GLY A 38 18.65 -2.03 11.10
N GLU A 39 17.83 -2.48 10.14
CA GLU A 39 17.14 -1.57 9.21
C GLU A 39 15.93 -0.92 9.89
N LEU A 40 15.77 0.39 9.68
CA LEU A 40 14.72 1.20 10.32
C LEU A 40 13.93 1.97 9.28
N VAL A 41 12.61 2.02 9.44
CA VAL A 41 11.74 2.90 8.65
C VAL A 41 11.92 4.34 9.14
N VAL A 42 12.34 5.23 8.24
CA VAL A 42 12.50 6.67 8.50
C VAL A 42 11.33 7.50 7.99
N GLY A 43 10.52 6.95 7.07
CA GLY A 43 9.34 7.60 6.54
C GLY A 43 8.41 6.63 5.82
N ALA A 44 7.14 7.00 5.71
CA ALA A 44 6.14 6.22 5.01
C ALA A 44 5.15 7.13 4.28
N ALA A 45 4.71 6.69 3.11
CA ALA A 45 3.60 7.26 2.37
C ALA A 45 2.63 6.13 2.02
N HIS A 46 1.38 6.27 2.47
CA HIS A 46 0.31 5.32 2.15
C HIS A 46 -0.48 5.80 0.94
N SER A 47 -1.23 4.89 0.32
CA SER A 47 -2.07 5.21 -0.84
C SER A 47 -1.28 5.77 -2.02
N VAL A 48 -0.14 5.14 -2.33
CA VAL A 48 0.76 5.51 -3.42
C VAL A 48 0.50 4.63 -4.64
N VAL A 49 0.60 5.20 -5.84
CA VAL A 49 0.54 4.46 -7.10
C VAL A 49 1.95 4.37 -7.70
N MET A 50 2.46 3.16 -7.89
CA MET A 50 3.70 2.91 -8.62
C MET A 50 3.40 2.70 -10.10
N LEU A 51 3.99 3.54 -10.95
CA LEU A 51 3.89 3.45 -12.40
C LEU A 51 5.15 2.79 -12.96
N THR A 52 5.01 1.64 -13.62
CA THR A 52 6.12 0.97 -14.30
C THR A 52 6.30 1.57 -15.70
N PRO A 53 7.49 2.02 -16.09
CA PRO A 53 7.75 2.42 -17.46
C PRO A 53 7.55 1.20 -18.37
N LEU A 54 6.75 1.34 -19.44
CA LEU A 54 6.53 0.35 -20.51
C LEU A 54 5.52 -0.79 -20.27
N SER A 55 4.65 -0.75 -19.26
CA SER A 55 3.53 -1.70 -19.22
C SER A 55 2.40 -1.25 -20.16
N GLU A 56 2.03 -2.09 -21.13
CA GLU A 56 0.89 -1.88 -22.04
C GLU A 56 -0.45 -1.71 -21.30
N TYR A 57 -0.48 -2.11 -20.02
CA TYR A 57 -1.55 -1.80 -19.09
C TYR A 57 -1.20 -0.56 -18.27
N ASP A 58 -1.91 0.53 -18.55
CA ASP A 58 -1.89 1.84 -17.89
C ASP A 58 -2.44 1.82 -16.44
N ARG A 59 -2.25 0.69 -15.73
CA ARG A 59 -2.77 0.46 -14.39
C ARG A 59 -1.59 0.36 -13.43
N GLY A 60 -1.19 1.51 -12.89
CA GLY A 60 -0.23 1.56 -11.80
C GLY A 60 -0.64 0.67 -10.63
N ARG A 61 0.34 0.19 -9.86
CA ARG A 61 0.08 -0.64 -8.68
C ARG A 61 -0.18 0.26 -7.48
N PHE A 62 -1.28 0.03 -6.77
CA PHE A 62 -1.61 0.75 -5.55
C PHE A 62 -0.98 0.08 -4.33
N GLY A 63 -0.41 0.86 -3.42
CA GLY A 63 0.39 0.34 -2.31
C GLY A 63 0.82 1.39 -1.30
N SER A 64 1.81 1.03 -0.48
CA SER A 64 2.52 1.96 0.40
C SER A 64 4.00 2.01 0.04
N LEU A 65 4.58 3.20 0.07
CA LEU A 65 6.01 3.44 -0.10
C LEU A 65 6.65 3.71 1.26
N PHE A 66 7.72 2.97 1.57
CA PHE A 66 8.50 3.14 2.77
C PHE A 66 9.90 3.63 2.43
N VAL A 67 10.39 4.60 3.19
CA VAL A 67 11.79 5.00 3.20
C VAL A 67 12.42 4.37 4.43
N THR A 68 13.49 3.62 4.25
CA THR A 68 14.31 3.12 5.35
C THR A 68 15.67 3.81 5.36
N ASN A 69 16.50 3.52 6.35
CA ASN A 69 17.91 3.92 6.36
C ASN A 69 18.79 3.12 5.36
N TYR A 70 18.20 2.26 4.53
CA TYR A 70 18.90 1.37 3.61
C TYR A 70 18.35 1.41 2.17
N LYS A 71 17.02 1.51 2.00
CA LYS A 71 16.33 1.44 0.70
C LYS A 71 15.01 2.21 0.70
N LEU A 72 14.50 2.47 -0.50
CA LEU A 72 13.07 2.68 -0.74
C LEU A 72 12.41 1.32 -0.95
N SER A 73 11.24 1.09 -0.37
CA SER A 73 10.51 -0.16 -0.50
C SER A 73 9.04 0.11 -0.80
N PHE A 74 8.58 -0.27 -1.99
CA PHE A 74 7.17 -0.22 -2.34
C PHE A 74 6.50 -1.57 -2.05
N VAL A 75 5.44 -1.54 -1.25
CA VAL A 75 4.65 -2.73 -0.90
C VAL A 75 3.26 -2.60 -1.53
N PRO A 76 2.95 -3.38 -2.59
CA PRO A 76 1.63 -3.35 -3.20
C PRO A 76 0.57 -3.93 -2.25
N LEU A 77 -0.66 -3.43 -2.34
CA LEU A 77 -1.79 -3.96 -1.58
C LEU A 77 -2.28 -5.30 -2.12
N GLU A 78 -2.16 -5.49 -3.43
CA GLU A 78 -2.46 -6.74 -4.10
C GLU A 78 -1.20 -7.60 -4.16
N SER A 79 -1.33 -8.90 -3.86
CA SER A 79 -0.20 -9.82 -3.96
C SER A 79 0.35 -9.79 -5.39
N PRO A 80 1.68 -9.69 -5.58
CA PRO A 80 2.25 -9.95 -6.89
C PRO A 80 1.82 -11.35 -7.32
N HIS A 81 1.36 -11.49 -8.57
CA HIS A 81 1.25 -12.79 -9.19
C HIS A 81 2.61 -13.47 -9.09
N ASN A 82 2.56 -14.72 -8.65
CA ASN A 82 3.70 -15.45 -8.12
C ASN A 82 4.75 -15.71 -9.21
N ASP A 83 5.71 -14.80 -9.38
CA ASP A 83 6.91 -15.04 -10.18
C ASP A 83 7.86 -15.94 -9.37
N GLU A 84 7.42 -17.18 -9.16
CA GLU A 84 8.04 -18.13 -8.25
C GLU A 84 9.36 -18.73 -8.80
N TYR A 85 9.67 -18.44 -10.07
CA TYR A 85 10.75 -19.08 -10.83
C TYR A 85 11.95 -18.17 -11.16
N SER A 86 12.13 -17.03 -10.49
CA SER A 86 13.23 -16.09 -10.75
C SER A 86 14.29 -16.07 -9.65
N GLN A 87 15.54 -15.72 -10.01
CA GLN A 87 16.60 -15.46 -9.03
C GLN A 87 16.18 -14.29 -8.12
N ARG A 88 16.21 -14.50 -6.81
CA ARG A 88 15.80 -13.49 -5.82
C ARG A 88 17.01 -12.90 -5.11
N ASN A 89 17.04 -11.58 -5.01
CA ASN A 89 18.01 -10.89 -4.18
C ASN A 89 17.54 -10.95 -2.71
N ASN A 90 18.43 -11.38 -1.81
CA ASN A 90 18.10 -11.49 -0.37
C ASN A 90 18.11 -10.15 0.37
N LEU A 91 18.71 -9.12 -0.23
CA LEU A 91 18.83 -7.78 0.34
C LEU A 91 17.75 -6.82 -0.17
N LEU A 92 17.30 -7.00 -1.43
CA LEU A 92 16.34 -6.14 -2.10
C LEU A 92 15.19 -6.99 -2.68
N GLY A 93 13.96 -6.60 -2.36
CA GLY A 93 12.75 -7.13 -2.97
C GLY A 93 12.51 -6.58 -4.38
N THR A 94 11.47 -7.10 -5.04
CA THR A 94 11.12 -6.78 -6.44
C THR A 94 10.92 -5.28 -6.70
N TYR A 95 10.38 -4.54 -5.73
CA TYR A 95 10.09 -3.10 -5.84
C TYR A 95 10.95 -2.27 -4.89
N ASP A 96 12.08 -2.82 -4.46
CA ASP A 96 13.02 -2.09 -3.61
C ASP A 96 14.05 -1.36 -4.48
N VAL A 97 14.39 -0.13 -4.09
CA VAL A 97 15.44 0.66 -4.71
C VAL A 97 16.48 1.00 -3.64
N PRO A 98 17.76 0.64 -3.81
CA PRO A 98 18.79 1.00 -2.84
C PRO A 98 18.95 2.53 -2.81
N LEU A 99 19.21 3.10 -1.63
CA LEU A 99 19.36 4.56 -1.51
C LEU A 99 20.51 5.11 -2.35
N THR A 100 21.55 4.30 -2.62
CA THR A 100 22.66 4.66 -3.52
C THR A 100 22.24 4.83 -4.97
N GLY A 101 21.08 4.30 -5.37
CA GLY A 101 20.50 4.48 -6.70
C GLY A 101 19.59 5.70 -6.83
N VAL A 102 19.29 6.40 -5.74
CA VAL A 102 18.46 7.61 -5.73
C VAL A 102 19.38 8.83 -5.89
N GLN A 103 19.29 9.49 -7.04
CA GLN A 103 20.06 10.72 -7.33
C GLN A 103 19.21 11.96 -6.99
N ALA A 104 19.89 13.05 -6.59
CA ALA A 104 19.29 14.34 -6.29
C ALA A 104 19.19 15.24 -7.54
#